data_AF-A0A9D9N7J6-F1
#
_entry.id   AF-A0A9D9N7J6-F1
#
_cell.length_a   1.000
_cell.length_b   1.000
_cell.length_c   1.000
_cell.angle_alpha   90.00
_cell.angle_beta   90.00
_cell.angle_gamma   90.00
#
_symmetry.space_group_name_H-M   'P 1'
#
loop_
_entity.id
_entity.type
_entity.pdbx_description
1 polymer ?
#
loop_
_entity_poly.entity_id
_entity_poly.type
_entity_poly.pdbx_seq_one_letter_code
_entity_poly.pdbx_strand_id
1 'polypeptide(L)'
;MKTRQEAITTRLFAEEPFYFWIDDPVWIEDFKDKQEEKSNAKVYTKDDFLKEVYFSEEQYDQLYYLLKRKQNIIFQGPSGVGKTFSAKRFAYSILGEKDDTRVKILQFHQSYSYEDFVIGFRPVKNGFTLKKGPFYEICKQAEQDREHSYFLLIDEINRGDISKIFGELFTLLEVDKREEKMQILYANEEFLIPKNLYIIGMMNTADRSIAVLDYALRRRFAFVDFTPAFDSQGFKKYQKEIGDKCFNQVIQVIKQINEEIKQDELLGSSFQIGHSYFCTKQTVTKEWLESVIEFEMIPLLKEYWFEEERKVIEWSKKLREALV
;
A
#
# COMPACT_ATOMS: atom_id res chain seq x y z
N MET A 1 18.53 -36.10 49.96
CA MET A 1 17.17 -35.85 49.42
C MET A 1 16.45 -34.95 50.42
N LYS A 2 16.02 -33.73 50.13
CA LYS A 2 15.79 -33.02 48.87
C LYS A 2 16.50 -31.67 48.87
N THR A 3 16.92 -31.28 47.68
CA THR A 3 17.78 -30.15 47.33
C THR A 3 17.05 -28.81 47.35
N ARG A 4 17.85 -27.75 47.41
CA ARG A 4 17.59 -26.30 47.47
C ARG A 4 16.74 -25.72 46.31
N GLN A 5 15.90 -26.52 45.68
CA GLN A 5 15.13 -26.24 44.46
C GLN A 5 13.61 -26.12 44.73
N GLU A 6 13.13 -26.44 45.94
CA GLU A 6 11.70 -26.33 46.32
C GLU A 6 11.37 -25.02 47.07
N ALA A 7 12.34 -24.15 47.36
CA ALA A 7 12.11 -22.89 48.09
C ALA A 7 12.03 -21.62 47.21
N ILE A 8 12.28 -21.75 45.89
CA ILE A 8 12.18 -20.63 44.93
C ILE A 8 10.81 -20.61 44.23
N THR A 9 10.05 -21.70 44.30
CA THR A 9 8.79 -21.86 43.56
C THR A 9 7.55 -21.32 44.28
N THR A 10 7.67 -20.87 45.53
CA THR A 10 6.52 -20.45 46.37
C THR A 10 6.33 -18.92 46.46
N ARG A 11 7.03 -18.14 45.62
CA ARG A 11 6.88 -16.67 45.56
C ARG A 11 6.39 -16.10 44.22
N LEU A 12 5.97 -16.97 43.29
CA LEU A 12 5.51 -16.57 41.95
C LEU A 12 4.04 -16.95 41.65
N PHE A 13 3.30 -17.50 42.62
CA PHE A 13 1.93 -18.00 42.40
C PHE A 13 0.92 -17.43 43.41
N ALA A 14 0.92 -16.12 43.59
CA ALA A 14 -0.17 -15.41 44.24
C ALA A 14 -0.40 -14.11 43.48
N GLU A 15 -1.12 -14.20 42.36
CA GLU A 15 -2.14 -13.25 41.89
C GLU A 15 -2.67 -13.71 40.51
N GLU A 16 -3.89 -14.25 40.55
CA GLU A 16 -4.94 -14.44 39.54
C GLU A 16 -4.72 -15.16 38.17
N PRO A 17 -5.71 -15.97 37.72
CA PRO A 17 -5.54 -16.92 36.62
C PRO A 17 -5.69 -16.28 35.22
N PHE A 18 -4.63 -16.35 34.44
CA PHE A 18 -4.63 -16.08 32.99
C PHE A 18 -5.19 -17.29 32.22
N TYR A 19 -6.49 -17.30 31.95
CA TYR A 19 -7.08 -18.02 30.82
C TYR A 19 -8.36 -17.32 30.35
N PHE A 20 -8.26 -16.55 29.27
CA PHE A 20 -9.37 -16.36 28.34
C PHE A 20 -8.86 -16.59 26.92
N TRP A 21 -9.55 -17.48 26.23
CA TRP A 21 -9.31 -17.86 24.85
C TRP A 21 -9.76 -16.75 23.90
N ILE A 22 -8.99 -16.57 22.83
CA ILE A 22 -9.37 -16.19 21.45
C ILE A 22 -10.81 -15.67 21.32
N ASP A 23 -10.97 -14.34 21.33
CA ASP A 23 -11.97 -13.58 20.57
C ASP A 23 -11.69 -12.08 20.78
N ASP A 24 -10.77 -11.53 19.99
CA ASP A 24 -10.80 -10.09 19.65
C ASP A 24 -9.81 -9.80 18.50
N PRO A 25 -10.29 -9.56 17.26
CA PRO A 25 -9.42 -9.08 16.20
C PRO A 25 -9.00 -7.64 16.52
N VAL A 26 -7.69 -7.43 16.66
CA VAL A 26 -6.99 -6.17 16.96
C VAL A 26 -7.17 -5.08 15.86
N TRP A 27 -8.23 -5.12 15.05
CA TRP A 27 -8.37 -4.33 13.81
C TRP A 27 -9.62 -3.43 13.74
N ILE A 28 -10.28 -3.09 14.85
CA ILE A 28 -11.47 -2.20 14.83
C ILE A 28 -11.38 -1.02 15.84
N GLU A 29 -10.19 -0.60 16.28
CA GLU A 29 -10.07 0.57 17.17
C GLU A 29 -9.55 1.88 16.55
N ASP A 30 -9.09 1.89 15.29
CA ASP A 30 -8.67 3.13 14.61
C ASP A 30 -9.84 3.96 14.00
N PHE A 31 -11.08 3.65 14.36
CA PHE A 31 -12.29 4.36 13.89
C PHE A 31 -13.06 5.06 15.01
N LYS A 32 -12.41 5.48 16.10
CA LYS A 32 -12.99 6.46 17.02
C LYS A 32 -12.75 7.87 16.49
N ASP A 33 -13.84 8.61 16.36
CA ASP A 33 -13.91 10.03 16.02
C ASP A 33 -12.71 10.82 16.57
N LYS A 34 -11.79 11.22 15.70
CA LYS A 34 -10.99 12.41 15.95
C LYS A 34 -11.92 13.61 15.74
N GLN A 35 -12.70 13.95 16.76
CA GLN A 35 -13.31 15.26 16.82
C GLN A 35 -12.22 16.33 16.88
N GLU A 36 -12.25 17.21 15.88
CA GLU A 36 -11.78 18.61 15.91
C GLU A 36 -10.41 18.88 16.58
N GLU A 37 -9.33 18.40 15.98
CA GLU A 37 -8.12 19.21 15.93
C GLU A 37 -8.07 19.86 14.56
N LYS A 38 -8.31 21.18 14.50
CA LYS A 38 -8.04 22.00 13.30
C LYS A 38 -6.64 21.66 12.81
N SER A 39 -6.56 20.93 11.70
CA SER A 39 -5.29 20.42 11.20
C SER A 39 -4.37 21.60 10.87
N ASN A 40 -3.16 21.57 11.41
CA ASN A 40 -2.05 22.35 10.88
C ASN A 40 -1.68 21.73 9.52
N ALA A 41 -2.56 21.92 8.52
CA ALA A 41 -2.38 21.37 7.19
C ALA A 41 -1.11 21.98 6.60
N LYS A 42 -0.10 21.14 6.43
CA LYS A 42 1.19 21.55 5.88
C LYS A 42 1.05 21.60 4.37
N VAL A 43 1.34 22.75 3.77
CA VAL A 43 1.42 22.92 2.32
C VAL A 43 2.26 21.80 1.69
N TYR A 44 1.78 21.23 0.60
CA TYR A 44 2.45 20.17 -0.13
C TYR A 44 2.21 20.31 -1.63
N THR A 45 3.28 20.49 -2.37
CA THR A 45 3.25 20.87 -3.78
C THR A 45 3.74 19.76 -4.70
N LYS A 46 3.63 19.97 -6.03
CA LYS A 46 4.29 19.15 -7.05
C LYS A 46 5.80 19.05 -6.79
N ASP A 47 6.45 20.13 -6.38
CA ASP A 47 7.89 20.14 -6.10
C ASP A 47 8.25 19.29 -4.88
N ASP A 48 7.40 19.28 -3.85
CA ASP A 48 7.59 18.42 -2.69
C ASP A 48 7.42 16.95 -3.06
N PHE A 49 6.44 16.64 -3.93
CA PHE A 49 6.30 15.31 -4.51
C PHE A 49 7.55 14.87 -5.26
N LEU A 50 8.08 15.69 -6.18
CA LEU A 50 9.25 15.33 -6.99
C LEU A 50 10.55 15.22 -6.18
N LYS A 51 10.60 15.83 -4.98
CA LYS A 51 11.72 15.66 -4.04
C LYS A 51 11.63 14.36 -3.24
N GLU A 52 10.43 13.97 -2.83
CA GLU A 52 10.21 12.78 -1.99
C GLU A 52 10.03 11.49 -2.81
N VAL A 53 9.51 11.61 -4.04
CA VAL A 53 9.19 10.49 -4.92
C VAL A 53 10.13 10.52 -6.11
N TYR A 54 10.70 9.36 -6.44
CA TYR A 54 11.71 9.20 -7.48
C TYR A 54 11.17 9.25 -8.92
N PHE A 55 10.25 10.17 -9.17
CA PHE A 55 9.60 10.42 -10.45
C PHE A 55 10.23 11.61 -11.16
N SER A 56 10.22 11.60 -12.48
CA SER A 56 10.47 12.80 -13.28
C SER A 56 9.25 13.71 -13.32
N GLU A 57 9.47 14.97 -13.68
CA GLU A 57 8.38 15.91 -13.92
C GLU A 57 7.40 15.42 -14.99
N GLU A 58 7.92 14.84 -16.08
CA GLU A 58 7.12 14.25 -17.14
C GLU A 58 6.24 13.10 -16.63
N GLN A 59 6.79 12.21 -15.80
CA GLN A 59 6.03 11.11 -15.20
C GLN A 59 4.90 11.63 -14.29
N TYR A 60 5.16 12.69 -13.52
CA TYR A 60 4.14 13.34 -12.71
C TYR A 60 3.02 13.93 -13.58
N ASP A 61 3.37 14.66 -14.64
CA ASP A 61 2.38 15.33 -15.48
C ASP A 61 1.53 14.32 -16.27
N GLN A 62 2.14 13.23 -16.74
CA GLN A 62 1.42 12.10 -17.32
C GLN A 62 0.45 11.47 -16.31
N LEU A 63 0.91 11.23 -15.09
CA LEU A 63 0.10 10.67 -14.02
C LEU A 63 -1.07 11.60 -13.64
N TYR A 64 -0.82 12.89 -13.53
CA TYR A 64 -1.84 13.92 -13.30
C TYR A 64 -2.88 13.95 -14.42
N TYR A 65 -2.44 13.95 -15.68
CA TYR A 65 -3.34 13.91 -16.82
C TYR A 65 -4.19 12.63 -16.82
N LEU A 66 -3.58 11.47 -16.56
CA LEU A 66 -4.29 10.20 -16.46
C LEU A 66 -5.34 10.22 -15.36
N LEU A 67 -5.00 10.72 -14.16
CA LEU A 67 -5.94 10.84 -13.06
C LEU A 67 -7.08 11.79 -13.40
N LYS A 68 -6.80 12.97 -13.97
CA LYS A 68 -7.86 13.93 -14.33
C LYS A 68 -8.78 13.39 -15.42
N ARG A 69 -8.25 12.61 -16.35
CA ARG A 69 -9.03 11.99 -17.44
C ARG A 69 -9.85 10.77 -17.00
N LYS A 70 -9.30 9.91 -16.13
CA LYS A 70 -9.91 8.62 -15.76
C LYS A 70 -10.54 8.60 -14.37
N GLN A 71 -10.17 9.52 -13.49
CA GLN A 71 -10.55 9.65 -12.07
C GLN A 71 -10.25 8.42 -11.19
N ASN A 72 -10.03 7.25 -11.78
CA ASN A 72 -9.56 6.05 -11.12
C ASN A 72 -8.29 5.54 -11.82
N ILE A 73 -7.26 5.26 -11.03
CA ILE A 73 -5.99 4.72 -11.50
C ILE A 73 -5.54 3.56 -10.62
N ILE A 74 -4.76 2.64 -11.17
CA ILE A 74 -4.13 1.53 -10.45
C ILE A 74 -2.64 1.63 -10.63
N PHE A 75 -1.92 1.67 -9.51
CA PHE A 75 -0.48 1.52 -9.43
C PHE A 75 -0.16 0.04 -9.33
N GLN A 76 0.51 -0.50 -10.34
CA GLN A 76 0.90 -1.89 -10.39
C GLN A 76 2.41 -2.01 -10.52
N GLY A 77 2.99 -3.03 -9.91
CA GLY A 77 4.41 -3.32 -10.05
C GLY A 77 4.92 -4.20 -8.92
N PRO A 78 6.23 -4.46 -8.90
CA PRO A 78 6.86 -5.29 -7.87
C PRO A 78 6.68 -4.74 -6.46
N SER A 79 6.96 -5.59 -5.46
CA SER A 79 7.01 -5.13 -4.08
C SER A 79 8.15 -4.13 -3.88
N GLY A 80 7.97 -3.20 -2.94
CA GLY A 80 9.02 -2.26 -2.54
C GLY A 80 9.37 -1.15 -3.54
N VAL A 81 8.54 -0.92 -4.57
CA VAL A 81 8.72 0.20 -5.52
C VAL A 81 8.03 1.50 -5.07
N GLY A 82 7.51 1.54 -3.83
CA GLY A 82 6.96 2.77 -3.24
C GLY A 82 5.55 3.15 -3.70
N LYS A 83 4.71 2.21 -4.16
CA LYS A 83 3.35 2.48 -4.66
C LYS A 83 2.47 3.23 -3.64
N THR A 84 2.31 2.68 -2.44
CA THR A 84 1.47 3.26 -1.37
C THR A 84 1.99 4.62 -0.92
N PHE A 85 3.31 4.77 -0.79
CA PHE A 85 3.95 6.04 -0.47
C PHE A 85 3.67 7.09 -1.56
N SER A 86 3.87 6.72 -2.83
CA SER A 86 3.67 7.60 -3.98
C SER A 86 2.20 7.99 -4.14
N ALA A 87 1.26 7.06 -3.94
CA ALA A 87 -0.18 7.35 -4.00
C ALA A 87 -0.60 8.42 -2.98
N LYS A 88 -0.14 8.27 -1.73
CA LYS A 88 -0.43 9.25 -0.67
C LYS A 88 0.19 10.61 -0.95
N ARG A 89 1.45 10.64 -1.39
CA ARG A 89 2.12 11.89 -1.76
C ARG A 89 1.48 12.57 -2.98
N PHE A 90 1.06 11.78 -3.95
CA PHE A 90 0.41 12.29 -5.15
C PHE A 90 -0.97 12.89 -4.85
N ALA A 91 -1.74 12.25 -3.96
CA ALA A 91 -2.98 12.83 -3.46
C ALA A 91 -2.74 14.20 -2.81
N TYR A 92 -1.78 14.29 -1.89
CA TYR A 92 -1.44 15.56 -1.24
C TYR A 92 -0.98 16.64 -2.21
N SER A 93 -0.20 16.30 -3.25
CA SER A 93 0.25 17.32 -4.21
C SER A 93 -0.87 17.89 -5.06
N ILE A 94 -1.96 17.13 -5.23
CA ILE A 94 -3.18 17.61 -5.89
C ILE A 94 -4.05 18.40 -4.93
N LEU A 95 -4.11 18.02 -3.65
CA LEU A 95 -4.81 18.78 -2.62
C LEU A 95 -4.12 20.11 -2.29
N GLY A 96 -2.81 20.21 -2.53
CA GLY A 96 -1.99 21.36 -2.15
C GLY A 96 -1.51 21.33 -0.70
N GLU A 97 -1.89 20.29 0.06
CA GLU A 97 -1.59 20.16 1.48
C GLU A 97 -1.64 18.70 1.96
N LYS A 98 -0.94 18.42 3.07
CA LYS A 98 -1.01 17.15 3.79
C LYS A 98 -2.25 17.13 4.68
N ASP A 99 -3.40 16.83 4.06
CA ASP A 99 -4.68 16.72 4.75
C ASP A 99 -5.21 15.28 4.72
N ASP A 100 -5.11 14.60 5.86
CA ASP A 100 -5.60 13.22 6.02
C ASP A 100 -7.13 13.14 6.10
N THR A 101 -7.86 14.25 6.28
CA THR A 101 -9.33 14.22 6.34
C THR A 101 -9.96 14.03 4.95
N ARG A 102 -9.27 14.45 3.89
CA ARG A 102 -9.68 14.28 2.48
C ARG A 102 -9.02 13.09 1.78
N VAL A 103 -8.19 12.32 2.49
CA VAL A 103 -7.52 11.12 1.95
C VAL A 103 -7.86 9.92 2.83
N LYS A 104 -8.77 9.06 2.35
CA LYS A 104 -9.08 7.78 3.00
C LYS A 104 -8.19 6.69 2.45
N ILE A 105 -7.53 5.93 3.33
CA ILE A 105 -6.70 4.79 2.95
C ILE A 105 -7.33 3.54 3.56
N LEU A 106 -7.45 2.49 2.77
CA LEU A 106 -7.89 1.17 3.21
C LEU A 106 -7.16 0.09 2.44
N GLN A 107 -7.20 -1.14 2.95
CA GLN A 107 -6.58 -2.30 2.32
C GLN A 107 -7.65 -3.37 2.08
N PHE A 108 -7.67 -3.95 0.88
CA PHE A 108 -8.56 -5.06 0.58
C PHE A 108 -7.95 -6.40 0.98
N HIS A 109 -8.84 -7.33 1.34
CA HIS A 109 -8.54 -8.72 1.61
C HIS A 109 -9.67 -9.61 1.08
N GLN A 110 -9.45 -10.92 1.01
CA GLN A 110 -10.39 -11.86 0.37
C GLN A 110 -11.80 -11.83 0.98
N SER A 111 -11.92 -11.57 2.28
CA SER A 111 -13.21 -11.47 2.98
C SER A 111 -13.84 -10.08 2.97
N TYR A 112 -13.25 -9.10 2.29
CA TYR A 112 -13.77 -7.72 2.29
C TYR A 112 -15.04 -7.67 1.42
N SER A 113 -16.13 -7.14 1.96
CA SER A 113 -17.46 -7.24 1.35
C SER A 113 -18.08 -5.88 1.03
N TYR A 114 -19.21 -5.90 0.30
CA TYR A 114 -20.02 -4.71 0.05
C TYR A 114 -20.50 -4.07 1.36
N GLU A 115 -20.91 -4.90 2.33
CA GLU A 115 -21.41 -4.48 3.64
C GLU A 115 -20.35 -3.78 4.49
N ASP A 116 -19.06 -4.09 4.26
CA ASP A 116 -17.93 -3.41 4.90
C ASP A 116 -17.61 -2.08 4.20
N PHE A 117 -17.75 -2.04 2.88
CA PHE A 117 -17.26 -0.95 2.03
C PHE A 117 -18.27 0.18 1.83
N VAL A 118 -19.51 -0.17 1.52
CA VAL A 118 -20.58 0.75 1.14
C VAL A 118 -21.55 0.90 2.30
N ILE A 119 -22.37 -0.12 2.56
CA ILE A 119 -23.38 -0.08 3.62
C ILE A 119 -23.86 -1.48 3.95
N GLY A 120 -24.07 -1.77 5.24
CA GLY A 120 -24.51 -3.10 5.66
C GLY A 120 -25.05 -3.16 7.08
N PHE A 121 -25.87 -4.18 7.36
CA PHE A 121 -26.40 -4.41 8.71
C PHE A 121 -25.32 -4.95 9.65
N ARG A 122 -25.28 -4.40 10.86
CA ARG A 122 -24.40 -4.84 11.95
C ARG A 122 -25.21 -5.20 13.19
N PRO A 123 -24.89 -6.32 13.86
CA PRO A 123 -25.58 -6.69 15.08
C PRO A 123 -25.28 -5.67 16.19
N VAL A 124 -26.30 -5.34 16.96
CA VAL A 124 -26.22 -4.57 18.20
C VAL A 124 -27.00 -5.31 19.27
N LYS A 125 -26.84 -4.94 20.55
CA LYS A 125 -27.43 -5.67 21.70
C LYS A 125 -28.92 -6.04 21.49
N ASN A 126 -29.70 -5.16 20.86
CA ASN A 126 -31.14 -5.36 20.61
C ASN A 126 -31.50 -5.23 19.12
N GLY A 127 -30.84 -6.00 18.25
CA GLY A 127 -31.22 -6.12 16.83
C GLY A 127 -30.08 -5.78 15.87
N PHE A 128 -30.40 -5.08 14.79
CA PHE A 128 -29.45 -4.69 13.75
C PHE A 128 -29.51 -3.18 13.50
N THR A 129 -28.36 -2.58 13.25
CA THR A 129 -28.27 -1.20 12.76
C THR A 129 -27.60 -1.18 11.40
N LEU A 130 -27.99 -0.23 10.57
CA LEU A 130 -27.36 -0.02 9.28
C LEU A 130 -26.10 0.82 9.48
N LYS A 131 -24.93 0.25 9.14
CA LYS A 131 -23.64 0.93 9.25
C LYS A 131 -23.15 1.34 7.87
N LYS A 132 -22.78 2.62 7.74
CA LYS A 132 -22.15 3.20 6.54
C LYS A 132 -20.68 2.80 6.51
N GLY A 133 -20.19 2.38 5.35
CA GLY A 133 -18.81 2.00 5.12
C GLY A 133 -17.95 3.18 4.64
N PRO A 134 -16.62 2.99 4.55
CA PRO A 134 -15.68 4.06 4.22
C PRO A 134 -15.91 4.65 2.83
N PHE A 135 -16.40 3.88 1.86
CA PHE A 135 -16.72 4.40 0.53
C PHE A 135 -17.94 5.30 0.54
N TYR A 136 -18.98 4.89 1.26
CA TYR A 136 -20.17 5.70 1.44
C TYR A 136 -19.81 7.04 2.09
N GLU A 137 -19.06 7.00 3.19
CA GLU A 137 -18.68 8.19 3.95
C GLU A 137 -17.90 9.19 3.10
N ILE A 138 -16.84 8.76 2.40
CA ILE A 138 -16.03 9.67 1.59
C ILE A 138 -16.80 10.24 0.40
N CYS A 139 -17.71 9.46 -0.21
CA CYS A 139 -18.57 10.00 -1.27
C CYS A 139 -19.50 11.08 -0.73
N LYS A 140 -20.11 10.88 0.45
CA LYS A 140 -20.97 11.92 1.05
C LYS A 140 -20.20 13.16 1.46
N GLN A 141 -18.98 13.03 1.96
CA GLN A 141 -18.10 14.16 2.24
C GLN A 141 -17.77 14.93 0.95
N ALA A 142 -17.31 14.23 -0.09
CA ALA A 142 -17.01 14.84 -1.39
C ALA A 142 -18.24 15.45 -2.06
N GLU A 143 -19.44 14.88 -1.85
CA GLU A 143 -20.70 15.42 -2.34
C GLU A 143 -21.06 16.75 -1.67
N GLN A 144 -20.80 16.88 -0.37
CA GLN A 144 -21.07 18.09 0.43
C GLN A 144 -20.05 19.19 0.17
N ASP A 145 -18.80 18.84 -0.15
CA ASP A 145 -17.71 19.75 -0.45
C ASP A 145 -17.23 19.58 -1.89
N ARG A 146 -17.94 20.20 -2.84
CA ARG A 146 -17.64 20.12 -4.28
C ARG A 146 -16.44 20.95 -4.71
N GLU A 147 -15.96 21.86 -3.87
CA GLU A 147 -14.83 22.75 -4.21
C GLU A 147 -13.49 22.05 -4.04
N HIS A 148 -13.41 21.07 -3.13
CA HIS A 148 -12.18 20.34 -2.85
C HIS A 148 -12.18 18.93 -3.44
N SER A 149 -10.99 18.43 -3.72
CA SER A 149 -10.81 17.04 -4.16
C SER A 149 -10.73 16.10 -2.95
N TYR A 150 -11.18 14.87 -3.14
CA TYR A 150 -11.10 13.79 -2.16
C TYR A 150 -10.41 12.58 -2.78
N PHE A 151 -9.71 11.79 -1.97
CA PHE A 151 -8.97 10.63 -2.45
C PHE A 151 -9.31 9.40 -1.63
N LEU A 152 -9.59 8.30 -2.35
CA LEU A 152 -9.67 6.97 -1.79
C LEU A 152 -8.49 6.15 -2.31
N LEU A 153 -7.59 5.77 -1.40
CA LEU A 153 -6.46 4.91 -1.69
C LEU A 153 -6.79 3.49 -1.22
N ILE A 154 -6.71 2.53 -2.14
CA ILE A 154 -7.05 1.13 -1.89
C ILE A 154 -5.79 0.29 -2.09
N ASP A 155 -5.16 -0.13 -1.00
CA ASP A 155 -4.02 -1.03 -1.05
C ASP A 155 -4.47 -2.47 -1.24
N GLU A 156 -3.61 -3.27 -1.87
CA GLU A 156 -3.91 -4.66 -2.25
C GLU A 156 -5.26 -4.81 -2.97
N ILE A 157 -5.59 -3.86 -3.86
CA ILE A 157 -6.92 -3.77 -4.48
C ILE A 157 -7.35 -5.06 -5.18
N ASN A 158 -6.37 -5.82 -5.71
CA ASN A 158 -6.61 -7.08 -6.39
C ASN A 158 -6.98 -8.23 -5.42
N ARG A 159 -6.69 -8.14 -4.11
CA ARG A 159 -7.03 -9.18 -3.13
C ARG A 159 -8.52 -9.28 -2.80
N GLY A 160 -9.31 -8.29 -3.20
CA GLY A 160 -10.78 -8.30 -3.07
C GLY A 160 -11.48 -8.55 -4.40
N ASP A 161 -12.71 -9.08 -4.35
CA ASP A 161 -13.59 -9.14 -5.52
C ASP A 161 -14.20 -7.76 -5.75
N ILE A 162 -13.50 -6.92 -6.52
CA ILE A 162 -13.83 -5.50 -6.69
C ILE A 162 -15.25 -5.33 -7.25
N SER A 163 -15.68 -6.20 -8.17
CA SER A 163 -17.03 -6.17 -8.72
C SER A 163 -18.09 -6.40 -7.65
N LYS A 164 -17.87 -7.36 -6.75
CA LYS A 164 -18.78 -7.60 -5.61
C LYS A 164 -18.71 -6.50 -4.56
N ILE A 165 -17.52 -6.01 -4.24
CA ILE A 165 -17.31 -4.98 -3.21
C ILE A 165 -18.00 -3.67 -3.59
N PHE A 166 -17.91 -3.25 -4.86
CA PHE A 166 -18.60 -2.05 -5.34
C PHE A 166 -20.07 -2.29 -5.67
N GLY A 167 -20.48 -3.53 -5.93
CA GLY A 167 -21.87 -3.89 -6.23
C GLY A 167 -22.45 -3.08 -7.39
N GLU A 168 -23.62 -2.50 -7.18
CA GLU A 168 -24.32 -1.61 -8.10
C GLU A 168 -23.50 -0.37 -8.48
N LEU A 169 -22.67 0.13 -7.56
CA LEU A 169 -21.86 1.33 -7.76
C LEU A 169 -20.68 1.11 -8.70
N PHE A 170 -20.39 -0.14 -9.06
CA PHE A 170 -19.32 -0.49 -9.99
C PHE A 170 -19.49 0.20 -11.36
N THR A 171 -20.73 0.43 -11.78
CA THR A 171 -21.02 1.15 -13.02
C THR A 171 -20.69 2.65 -12.92
N LEU A 172 -20.91 3.25 -11.75
CA LEU A 172 -20.66 4.67 -11.49
C LEU A 172 -19.17 5.02 -11.42
N LEU A 173 -18.27 4.02 -11.41
CA LEU A 173 -16.83 4.26 -11.51
C LEU A 173 -16.42 4.86 -12.87
N GLU A 174 -17.21 4.67 -13.92
CA GLU A 174 -16.94 5.28 -15.22
C GLU A 174 -17.11 6.81 -15.14
N VAL A 175 -16.13 7.55 -15.66
CA VAL A 175 -16.05 9.03 -15.54
C VAL A 175 -17.30 9.74 -16.04
N ASP A 176 -17.87 9.24 -17.14
CA ASP A 176 -19.07 9.76 -17.78
C ASP A 176 -20.36 9.43 -17.01
N LYS A 177 -20.33 8.42 -16.14
CA LYS A 177 -21.46 8.00 -15.31
C LYS A 177 -21.41 8.54 -13.88
N ARG A 178 -20.34 9.22 -13.52
CA ARG A 178 -20.28 9.93 -12.24
C ARG A 178 -21.34 11.02 -12.19
N GLU A 179 -21.86 11.27 -10.98
CA GLU A 179 -23.07 12.08 -10.71
C GLU A 179 -24.41 11.45 -11.12
N GLU A 180 -24.43 10.31 -11.83
CA GLU A 180 -25.66 9.54 -11.97
C GLU A 180 -26.06 8.95 -10.62
N LYS A 181 -27.35 8.96 -10.34
CA LYS A 181 -27.91 8.42 -9.12
C LYS A 181 -28.34 6.98 -9.31
N MET A 182 -27.97 6.12 -8.37
CA MET A 182 -28.47 4.75 -8.26
C MET A 182 -29.04 4.51 -6.87
N GLN A 183 -30.11 3.71 -6.81
CA GLN A 183 -30.61 3.21 -5.53
C GLN A 183 -29.63 2.16 -5.01
N ILE A 184 -29.17 2.33 -3.77
CA ILE A 184 -28.28 1.36 -3.14
C ILE A 184 -29.03 0.26 -2.39
N LEU A 185 -28.39 -0.89 -2.21
CA LEU A 185 -28.92 -1.97 -1.39
C LEU A 185 -29.01 -1.54 0.08
N TYR A 186 -29.96 -2.13 0.80
CA TYR A 186 -30.23 -1.93 2.23
C TYR A 186 -30.76 -0.56 2.67
N ALA A 187 -30.47 0.51 1.93
CA ALA A 187 -31.03 1.85 2.15
C ALA A 187 -31.91 2.24 0.96
N ASN A 188 -33.14 2.68 1.21
CA ASN A 188 -33.99 3.30 0.19
C ASN A 188 -33.51 4.74 -0.11
N GLU A 189 -32.25 4.86 -0.51
CA GLU A 189 -31.52 6.12 -0.73
C GLU A 189 -30.89 6.10 -2.12
N GLU A 190 -30.96 7.23 -2.81
CA GLU A 190 -30.16 7.48 -4.00
C GLU A 190 -28.71 7.83 -3.63
N PHE A 191 -27.77 7.16 -4.29
CA PHE A 191 -26.35 7.36 -4.11
C PHE A 191 -25.68 7.68 -5.46
N LEU A 192 -24.63 8.50 -5.43
CA LEU A 192 -23.82 8.83 -6.59
C LEU A 192 -22.34 8.84 -6.20
N ILE A 193 -21.46 8.71 -7.20
CA ILE A 193 -20.02 8.93 -7.01
C ILE A 193 -19.67 10.36 -7.48
N PRO A 194 -19.20 11.25 -6.59
CA PRO A 194 -18.86 12.62 -6.97
C PRO A 194 -17.66 12.71 -7.92
N LYS A 195 -17.65 13.70 -8.83
CA LYS A 195 -16.55 13.94 -9.77
C LYS A 195 -15.25 14.42 -9.12
N ASN A 196 -15.33 14.99 -7.91
CA ASN A 196 -14.19 15.44 -7.13
C ASN A 196 -13.59 14.33 -6.24
N LEU A 197 -14.15 13.12 -6.23
CA LEU A 197 -13.51 11.95 -5.63
C LEU A 197 -12.49 11.34 -6.61
N TYR A 198 -11.35 10.88 -6.14
CA TYR A 198 -10.35 10.19 -6.96
C TYR A 198 -10.01 8.86 -6.31
N ILE A 199 -9.93 7.79 -7.10
CA ILE A 199 -9.62 6.45 -6.58
C ILE A 199 -8.25 6.02 -7.09
N ILE A 200 -7.35 5.66 -6.19
CA ILE A 200 -6.04 5.12 -6.52
C ILE A 200 -5.94 3.72 -5.89
N GLY A 201 -5.94 2.70 -6.73
CA GLY A 201 -5.64 1.33 -6.29
C GLY A 201 -4.14 1.06 -6.32
N MET A 202 -3.64 0.25 -5.40
CA MET A 202 -2.28 -0.29 -5.45
C MET A 202 -2.36 -1.82 -5.48
N MET A 203 -1.55 -2.45 -6.33
CA MET A 203 -1.42 -3.90 -6.35
C MET A 203 0.00 -4.38 -6.63
N ASN A 204 0.37 -5.49 -6.02
CA ASN A 204 1.58 -6.22 -6.36
C ASN A 204 1.31 -7.11 -7.57
N THR A 205 2.18 -7.04 -8.58
CA THR A 205 2.05 -7.86 -9.79
C THR A 205 2.67 -9.26 -9.64
N ALA A 206 3.44 -9.50 -8.57
CA ALA A 206 4.03 -10.80 -8.25
C ALA A 206 3.04 -11.78 -7.62
N ASP A 207 1.94 -11.28 -7.05
CA ASP A 207 0.97 -12.11 -6.33
C ASP A 207 0.13 -12.95 -7.31
N ARG A 208 0.56 -14.20 -7.53
CA ARG A 208 -0.08 -15.17 -8.44
C ARG A 208 -1.38 -15.78 -7.89
N SER A 209 -1.64 -15.63 -6.59
CA SER A 209 -2.81 -16.20 -5.89
C SER A 209 -4.09 -15.36 -6.03
N ILE A 210 -4.04 -14.32 -6.87
CA ILE A 210 -5.05 -13.26 -6.88
C ILE A 210 -5.94 -13.35 -8.13
N ALA A 211 -7.21 -12.97 -7.98
CA ALA A 211 -8.17 -12.89 -9.07
C ALA A 211 -7.62 -12.01 -10.21
N VAL A 212 -7.63 -12.56 -11.42
CA VAL A 212 -7.30 -11.79 -12.63
C VAL A 212 -8.30 -10.64 -12.73
N LEU A 213 -7.79 -9.40 -12.77
CA LEU A 213 -8.65 -8.23 -12.95
C LEU A 213 -9.37 -8.32 -14.30
N ASP A 214 -10.70 -8.40 -14.24
CA ASP A 214 -11.55 -8.53 -15.43
C ASP A 214 -11.50 -7.28 -16.33
N TYR A 215 -11.80 -7.46 -17.62
CA TYR A 215 -11.89 -6.42 -18.63
C TYR A 215 -12.84 -5.28 -18.24
N ALA A 216 -13.91 -5.59 -17.52
CA ALA A 216 -14.83 -4.59 -17.00
C ALA A 216 -14.09 -3.57 -16.11
N LEU A 217 -13.20 -4.05 -15.24
CA LEU A 217 -12.41 -3.19 -14.38
C LEU A 217 -11.34 -2.44 -15.15
N ARG A 218 -10.69 -3.10 -16.12
CA ARG A 218 -9.69 -2.46 -17.00
C ARG A 218 -10.21 -1.25 -17.76
N ARG A 219 -11.51 -1.21 -18.05
CA ARG A 219 -12.15 -0.07 -18.71
C ARG A 219 -12.29 1.16 -17.79
N ARG A 220 -12.49 0.92 -16.49
CA ARG A 220 -12.80 1.91 -15.44
C ARG A 220 -11.57 2.52 -14.78
N PHE A 221 -10.45 1.80 -14.80
CA PHE A 221 -9.17 2.25 -14.23
C PHE A 221 -8.12 2.43 -15.34
N ALA A 222 -7.27 3.44 -15.22
CA ALA A 222 -6.00 3.46 -15.95
C ALA A 222 -4.91 2.77 -15.12
N PHE A 223 -4.05 1.99 -15.77
CA PHE A 223 -2.98 1.24 -15.13
C PHE A 223 -1.66 1.98 -15.34
N VAL A 224 -0.91 2.13 -14.25
CA VAL A 224 0.40 2.81 -14.22
C VAL A 224 1.41 1.84 -13.65
N ASP A 225 2.41 1.50 -14.45
CA ASP A 225 3.48 0.61 -14.07
C ASP A 225 4.52 1.34 -13.20
N PHE A 226 4.81 0.77 -12.04
CA PHE A 226 5.87 1.19 -11.16
C PHE A 226 7.02 0.18 -11.27
N THR A 227 8.20 0.67 -11.59
CA THR A 227 9.43 -0.12 -11.68
C THR A 227 10.42 0.32 -10.60
N PRO A 228 11.43 -0.50 -10.25
CA PRO A 228 12.50 -0.08 -9.37
C PRO A 228 13.18 1.19 -9.89
N ALA A 229 13.29 2.20 -9.03
CA ALA A 229 13.73 3.54 -9.39
C ALA A 229 15.25 3.75 -9.24
N PHE A 230 16.05 2.68 -9.16
CA PHE A 230 17.50 2.76 -8.94
C PHE A 230 18.23 3.67 -9.95
N ASP A 231 17.71 3.79 -11.17
CA ASP A 231 18.27 4.63 -12.22
C ASP A 231 17.65 6.02 -12.36
N SER A 232 16.62 6.33 -11.56
CA SER A 232 16.00 7.65 -11.52
C SER A 232 16.99 8.71 -11.02
N GLN A 233 16.78 9.97 -11.42
CA GLN A 233 17.60 11.08 -10.94
C GLN A 233 17.44 11.28 -9.42
N GLY A 234 16.23 11.09 -8.90
CA GLY A 234 15.95 11.20 -7.46
C GLY A 234 16.72 10.16 -6.63
N PHE A 235 16.66 8.89 -7.02
CA PHE A 235 17.40 7.84 -6.31
C PHE A 235 18.92 8.02 -6.43
N LYS A 236 19.42 8.40 -7.61
CA LYS A 236 20.85 8.73 -7.80
C LYS A 236 21.30 9.89 -6.92
N LYS A 237 20.45 10.87 -6.67
CA LYS A 237 20.72 11.97 -5.74
C LYS A 237 20.77 11.46 -4.30
N TYR A 238 19.77 10.69 -3.87
CA TYR A 238 19.75 10.04 -2.56
C TYR A 238 21.01 9.18 -2.31
N GLN A 239 21.41 8.39 -3.30
CA GLN A 239 22.63 7.58 -3.27
C GLN A 239 23.91 8.44 -3.10
N LYS A 240 23.98 9.59 -3.78
CA LYS A 240 25.09 10.55 -3.63
C LYS A 240 25.09 11.23 -2.26
N GLU A 241 23.93 11.52 -1.70
CA GLU A 241 23.79 12.13 -0.36
C GLU A 241 24.25 11.18 0.74
N ILE A 242 24.00 9.87 0.61
CA ILE A 242 24.59 8.85 1.50
C ILE A 242 26.12 8.83 1.36
N GLY A 243 26.62 8.87 0.12
CA GLY A 243 28.07 8.95 -0.15
C GLY A 243 28.88 7.72 0.26
N ASP A 244 28.23 6.60 0.58
CA ASP A 244 28.88 5.38 1.06
C ASP A 244 29.25 4.43 -0.10
N LYS A 245 30.50 3.94 -0.08
CA LYS A 245 31.03 3.07 -1.14
C LYS A 245 30.38 1.68 -1.14
N CYS A 246 30.16 1.10 0.04
CA CYS A 246 29.55 -0.22 0.17
C CYS A 246 28.10 -0.16 -0.31
N PHE A 247 27.34 0.86 0.11
CA PHE A 247 25.99 1.13 -0.37
C PHE A 247 25.95 1.18 -1.90
N ASN A 248 26.87 1.92 -2.53
CA ASN A 248 26.94 2.01 -3.98
C ASN A 248 27.20 0.66 -4.66
N GLN A 249 28.10 -0.15 -4.11
CA GLN A 249 28.41 -1.48 -4.64
C GLN A 249 27.21 -2.42 -4.48
N VAL A 250 26.55 -2.42 -3.32
CA VAL A 250 25.33 -3.22 -3.07
C VAL A 250 24.23 -2.86 -4.07
N ILE A 251 23.97 -1.57 -4.31
CA ILE A 251 22.98 -1.14 -5.31
C ILE A 251 23.35 -1.64 -6.72
N GLN A 252 24.63 -1.65 -7.10
CA GLN A 252 25.01 -2.22 -8.40
C GLN A 252 24.73 -3.73 -8.48
N VAL A 253 24.99 -4.49 -7.41
CA VAL A 253 24.67 -5.93 -7.35
C VAL A 253 23.16 -6.13 -7.43
N ILE A 254 22.35 -5.33 -6.72
CA ILE A 254 20.88 -5.41 -6.80
C ILE A 254 20.36 -5.11 -8.21
N LYS A 255 20.97 -4.16 -8.92
CA LYS A 255 20.62 -3.91 -10.32
C LYS A 255 20.93 -5.12 -11.23
N GLN A 256 22.04 -5.82 -10.99
CA GLN A 256 22.38 -7.05 -11.73
C GLN A 256 21.39 -8.17 -11.41
N ILE A 257 21.04 -8.36 -10.13
CA ILE A 257 20.00 -9.30 -9.69
C ILE A 257 18.66 -8.99 -10.37
N ASN A 258 18.29 -7.71 -10.48
CA ASN A 258 17.05 -7.30 -11.15
C ASN A 258 17.04 -7.56 -12.66
N GLU A 259 18.20 -7.60 -13.31
CA GLU A 259 18.30 -8.00 -14.72
C GLU A 259 18.17 -9.52 -14.85
N GLU A 260 18.78 -10.29 -13.96
CA GLU A 260 18.62 -11.76 -13.90
C GLU A 260 17.15 -12.13 -13.66
N ILE A 261 16.50 -11.53 -12.65
CA ILE A 261 15.07 -11.74 -12.34
C ILE A 261 14.19 -11.40 -13.55
N LYS A 262 14.52 -10.33 -14.29
CA LYS A 262 13.75 -9.90 -15.45
C LYS A 262 13.85 -10.88 -16.62
N GLN A 263 14.99 -11.54 -16.78
CA GLN A 263 15.24 -12.51 -17.85
C GLN A 263 14.77 -13.92 -17.49
N ASP A 264 14.51 -14.19 -16.21
CA ASP A 264 13.98 -15.46 -15.70
C ASP A 264 12.55 -15.72 -16.21
N GLU A 265 12.32 -16.90 -16.78
CA GLU A 265 11.04 -17.29 -17.38
C GLU A 265 9.90 -17.42 -16.36
N LEU A 266 10.22 -17.73 -15.10
CA LEU A 266 9.24 -17.87 -14.04
C LEU A 266 8.99 -16.50 -13.39
N LEU A 267 10.03 -15.72 -13.12
CA LEU A 267 9.88 -14.48 -12.37
C LEU A 267 9.44 -13.30 -13.25
N GLY A 268 10.28 -12.89 -14.19
CA GLY A 268 10.07 -11.72 -15.04
C GLY A 268 10.04 -10.39 -14.27
N SER A 269 9.56 -9.33 -14.96
CA SER A 269 9.64 -7.94 -14.44
C SER A 269 8.82 -7.69 -13.15
N SER A 270 7.80 -8.51 -12.88
CA SER A 270 6.93 -8.35 -11.70
C SER A 270 7.60 -8.68 -10.37
N PHE A 271 8.75 -9.37 -10.40
CA PHE A 271 9.47 -9.83 -9.21
C PHE A 271 10.74 -9.01 -8.94
N GLN A 272 11.01 -7.96 -9.71
CA GLN A 272 12.20 -7.14 -9.47
C GLN A 272 12.18 -6.53 -8.07
N ILE A 273 13.33 -6.54 -7.41
CA ILE A 273 13.53 -5.99 -6.08
C ILE A 273 13.36 -4.48 -6.14
N GLY A 274 12.45 -3.96 -5.30
CA GLY A 274 12.18 -2.54 -5.18
C GLY A 274 13.27 -1.76 -4.43
N HIS A 275 13.26 -0.44 -4.60
CA HIS A 275 14.26 0.44 -3.98
C HIS A 275 13.93 0.78 -2.51
N SER A 276 12.72 0.48 -2.02
CA SER A 276 12.32 0.80 -0.65
C SER A 276 13.17 0.09 0.40
N TYR A 277 13.65 -1.12 0.13
CA TYR A 277 14.58 -1.87 0.99
C TYR A 277 15.85 -1.05 1.31
N PHE A 278 16.23 -0.13 0.41
CA PHE A 278 17.44 0.68 0.53
C PHE A 278 17.15 2.15 0.90
N CYS A 279 15.89 2.48 1.21
CA CYS A 279 15.47 3.84 1.59
C CYS A 279 15.28 3.92 3.11
N THR A 280 16.12 4.70 3.80
CA THR A 280 16.06 4.87 5.25
C THR A 280 16.27 6.32 5.65
N LYS A 281 15.68 6.71 6.78
CA LYS A 281 15.95 8.01 7.44
C LYS A 281 17.12 7.94 8.41
N GLN A 282 17.61 6.74 8.71
CA GLN A 282 18.73 6.51 9.60
C GLN A 282 20.04 6.63 8.83
N THR A 283 21.15 6.81 9.55
CA THR A 283 22.48 6.75 8.94
C THR A 283 22.72 5.34 8.40
N VAL A 284 23.10 5.26 7.13
CA VAL A 284 23.51 3.99 6.51
C VAL A 284 24.86 3.60 7.08
N THR A 285 24.89 2.52 7.87
CA THR A 285 26.13 1.89 8.34
C THR A 285 26.32 0.54 7.64
N LYS A 286 27.53 -0.02 7.76
CA LYS A 286 27.81 -1.36 7.24
C LYS A 286 26.93 -2.42 7.90
N GLU A 287 26.69 -2.31 9.20
CA GLU A 287 25.84 -3.23 9.96
C GLU A 287 24.38 -3.14 9.52
N TRP A 288 23.89 -1.94 9.20
CA TRP A 288 22.55 -1.77 8.65
C TRP A 288 22.43 -2.44 7.27
N LEU A 289 23.42 -2.23 6.40
CA LEU A 289 23.47 -2.87 5.07
C LEU A 289 23.55 -4.39 5.16
N GLU A 290 24.40 -4.91 6.06
CA GLU A 290 24.51 -6.34 6.34
C GLU A 290 23.17 -6.91 6.82
N SER A 291 22.44 -6.19 7.68
CA SER A 291 21.11 -6.60 8.12
C SER A 291 20.11 -6.67 6.95
N VAL A 292 20.09 -5.67 6.08
CA VAL A 292 19.21 -5.67 4.90
C VAL A 292 19.54 -6.86 4.00
N ILE A 293 20.83 -7.14 3.80
CA ILE A 293 21.27 -8.26 2.96
C ILE A 293 20.90 -9.61 3.57
N GLU A 294 21.27 -9.87 4.82
CA GLU A 294 21.12 -11.20 5.44
C GLU A 294 19.66 -11.53 5.79
N PHE A 295 18.86 -10.55 6.18
CA PHE A 295 17.53 -10.78 6.72
C PHE A 295 16.38 -10.39 5.79
N GLU A 296 16.65 -9.63 4.71
CA GLU A 296 15.62 -9.27 3.73
C GLU A 296 15.97 -9.78 2.34
N MET A 297 17.16 -9.48 1.82
CA MET A 297 17.53 -9.83 0.43
C MET A 297 17.75 -11.33 0.25
N ILE A 298 18.62 -11.94 1.06
CA ILE A 298 18.94 -13.37 0.92
C ILE A 298 17.70 -14.27 1.11
N PRO A 299 16.83 -14.05 2.11
CA PRO A 299 15.56 -14.78 2.22
C PRO A 299 14.67 -14.61 0.98
N LEU A 300 14.54 -13.39 0.45
CA LEU A 300 13.78 -13.14 -0.77
C LEU A 300 14.34 -13.91 -1.97
N LEU A 301 15.67 -13.93 -2.14
CA LEU A 301 16.31 -14.69 -3.22
C LEU A 301 16.08 -16.21 -3.08
N LYS A 302 16.03 -16.73 -1.84
CA LYS A 302 15.70 -18.14 -1.58
C LYS A 302 14.26 -18.46 -1.98
N GLU A 303 13.33 -17.53 -1.78
CA GLU A 303 11.95 -17.70 -2.24
C GLU A 303 11.84 -17.65 -3.77
N TYR A 304 12.56 -16.74 -4.42
CA TYR A 304 12.53 -16.58 -5.87
C TYR A 304 13.18 -17.77 -6.61
N TRP A 305 14.32 -18.24 -6.11
CA TRP A 305 15.10 -19.32 -6.72
C TRP A 305 15.13 -20.56 -5.82
N PHE A 306 13.98 -21.01 -5.36
CA PHE A 306 13.86 -22.12 -4.40
C PHE A 306 14.43 -23.45 -4.92
N GLU A 307 14.41 -23.69 -6.23
CA GLU A 307 15.02 -24.88 -6.88
C GLU A 307 16.43 -24.62 -7.40
N GLU A 308 16.91 -23.38 -7.38
CA GLU A 308 18.19 -22.95 -7.96
C GLU A 308 19.17 -22.48 -6.88
N GLU A 309 19.46 -23.35 -5.91
CA GLU A 309 20.30 -23.03 -4.75
C GLU A 309 21.68 -22.44 -5.13
N ARG A 310 22.25 -22.87 -6.28
CA ARG A 310 23.51 -22.32 -6.80
C ARG A 310 23.42 -20.83 -7.12
N LYS A 311 22.32 -20.37 -7.74
CA LYS A 311 22.09 -18.94 -8.03
C LYS A 311 22.00 -18.16 -6.73
N VAL A 312 21.26 -18.68 -5.75
CA VAL A 312 21.12 -18.06 -4.43
C VAL A 312 22.49 -17.90 -3.76
N ILE A 313 23.31 -18.96 -3.74
CA ILE A 313 24.67 -18.90 -3.16
C ILE A 313 25.53 -17.87 -3.87
N GLU A 314 25.50 -17.83 -5.21
CA GLU A 314 26.30 -16.89 -6.00
C GLU A 314 25.91 -15.43 -5.73
N TRP A 315 24.61 -15.11 -5.78
CA TRP A 315 24.13 -13.75 -5.52
C TRP A 315 24.32 -13.34 -4.07
N SER A 316 24.11 -14.26 -3.11
CA SER A 316 24.40 -14.03 -1.69
C SER A 316 25.87 -13.70 -1.46
N LYS A 317 26.77 -14.43 -2.13
CA LYS A 317 28.22 -14.17 -2.07
C LYS A 317 28.56 -12.80 -2.64
N LYS A 318 28.04 -12.45 -3.82
CA LYS A 318 28.24 -11.13 -4.44
C LYS A 318 27.76 -9.97 -3.56
N LEU A 319 26.60 -10.12 -2.91
CA LEU A 319 26.07 -9.12 -1.97
C LEU A 319 26.98 -8.94 -0.75
N ARG A 320 27.47 -10.03 -0.15
CA ARG A 320 28.42 -9.97 0.98
C ARG A 320 29.76 -9.37 0.58
N GLU A 321 30.28 -9.71 -0.59
CA GLU A 321 31.52 -9.15 -1.14
C GLU A 321 31.40 -7.65 -1.41
N ALA A 322 30.20 -7.12 -1.68
CA ALA A 322 29.96 -5.69 -1.84
C ALA A 322 30.07 -4.88 -0.52
N LEU A 323 30.17 -5.54 0.64
CA LEU A 323 30.38 -4.91 1.94
C LEU A 323 31.86 -4.82 2.36
N VAL A 324 32.77 -5.35 1.53
CA VAL A 324 34.23 -5.42 1.78
C VAL A 324 34.93 -4.47 0.83
#